data_AF-A0A367J3Z7-F1
#
_entry.id   AF-A0A367J3Z7-F1
#
_cell.length_a   1.000
_cell.length_b   1.000
_cell.length_c   1.000
_cell.angle_alpha   90.00
_cell.angle_beta   90.00
_cell.angle_gamma   90.00
#
_symmetry.space_group_name_H-M   'P 1'
#
loop_
_entity.id
_entity.type
_entity.pdbx_description
1 polymer ?
#
loop_
_entity_poly.entity_id
_entity_poly.type
_entity_poly.pdbx_seq_one_letter_code
_entity_poly.pdbx_strand_id
1 'polypeptide(L)' 'MNITREQAICMFFSEEYNEENVARLSKKIADFDSFDVCYETDPRRPIPLSLARIHSKSSIFKMYRSSSDQAMCDE' A
#
# COMPACT_ATOMS: atom_id res chain seq x y z
N MET A 1 -9.25 -0.62 11.93
CA MET A 1 -7.85 -1.07 11.81
C MET A 1 -7.28 -0.38 10.60
N ASN A 2 -6.34 0.54 10.80
CA ASN A 2 -5.74 1.30 9.71
C ASN A 2 -4.48 0.56 9.29
N ILE A 3 -4.53 -0.14 8.17
CA ILE A 3 -3.37 -0.82 7.58
C ILE A 3 -2.58 0.24 6.82
N THR A 4 -1.29 0.36 7.09
CA THR A 4 -0.42 1.29 6.36
C THR A 4 0.00 0.69 5.01
N ARG A 5 0.53 1.52 4.11
CA ARG A 5 1.08 1.04 2.84
C ARG A 5 2.16 -0.02 3.07
N GLU A 6 3.06 0.21 4.02
CA GLU A 6 4.15 -0.71 4.35
C GLU A 6 3.62 -2.06 4.86
N GLN A 7 2.61 -2.03 5.73
CA GLN A 7 1.93 -3.25 6.19
C GLN A 7 1.23 -3.99 5.05
N ALA A 8 0.55 -3.25 4.16
CA ALA A 8 -0.12 -3.83 3.01
C ALA A 8 0.85 -4.50 2.03
N ILE A 9 2.05 -3.93 1.86
CA ILE A 9 3.11 -4.53 1.04
C ILE A 9 3.57 -5.87 1.64
N CYS A 10 3.84 -5.92 2.95
CA CYS A 10 4.19 -7.17 3.63
C CYS A 10 3.07 -8.21 3.50
N MET A 11 1.80 -7.81 3.70
CA MET A 11 0.63 -8.69 3.51
C MET A 11 0.53 -9.22 2.08
N PHE A 12 0.75 -8.37 1.07
CA PHE A 12 0.71 -8.74 -0.34
C PHE A 12 1.75 -9.81 -0.68
N PHE A 13 2.97 -9.68 -0.16
CA PHE A 13 4.03 -10.67 -0.35
C PHE A 13 3.95 -11.85 0.63
N SER A 14 2.95 -11.89 1.52
CA SER A 14 2.78 -12.91 2.57
C SER A 14 4.00 -13.02 3.49
N GLU A 15 4.62 -11.87 3.79
CA GLU A 15 5.76 -11.78 4.69
C GLU A 15 5.41 -11.04 5.98
N GLU A 16 6.16 -11.32 7.05
CA GLU A 16 5.99 -10.62 8.32
C GLU A 16 6.37 -9.14 8.21
N TYR A 17 5.64 -8.31 8.96
CA TYR A 17 5.92 -6.88 9.05
C TYR A 17 7.13 -6.62 9.94
N ASN A 18 8.25 -6.26 9.32
CA ASN A 18 9.47 -5.77 9.96
C ASN A 18 10.20 -4.80 9.02
N GLU A 19 11.15 -4.02 9.53
CA GLU A 19 11.83 -2.97 8.78
C GLU A 19 12.60 -3.48 7.56
N GLU A 20 13.24 -4.66 7.67
CA GLU A 20 14.01 -5.27 6.58
C GLU A 20 13.09 -5.64 5.40
N ASN A 21 11.99 -6.33 5.70
CA ASN A 21 11.00 -6.72 4.69
C ASN A 21 10.34 -5.48 4.08
N VAL A 22 9.98 -4.48 4.88
CA VAL A 22 9.41 -3.23 4.36
C VAL A 22 10.37 -2.57 3.38
N ALA A 23 11.65 -2.42 3.72
CA ALA A 23 12.64 -1.79 2.85
C ALA A 23 12.83 -2.56 1.54
N ARG A 24 13.02 -3.88 1.62
CA ARG A 24 13.23 -4.74 0.45
C ARG A 24 11.99 -4.79 -0.46
N LEU A 25 10.81 -4.95 0.12
CA LEU A 25 9.57 -5.11 -0.64
C LEU A 25 9.05 -3.78 -1.19
N SER A 26 9.24 -2.68 -0.46
CA SER A 26 8.91 -1.33 -0.98
C SER A 26 9.75 -0.98 -2.19
N LYS A 27 11.04 -1.31 -2.16
CA LYS A 27 11.92 -1.18 -3.34
C LYS A 27 11.42 -2.03 -4.50
N LYS A 28 11.06 -3.29 -4.23
CA LYS A 28 10.53 -4.20 -5.24
C LYS A 28 9.28 -3.66 -5.93
N ILE A 29 8.36 -3.01 -5.20
CA ILE A 29 7.19 -2.35 -5.81
C ILE A 29 7.60 -1.11 -6.61
N ALA A 30 8.50 -0.29 -6.07
CA ALA A 30 8.99 0.91 -6.75
C ALA A 30 9.65 0.55 -8.09
N ASP A 31 10.38 -0.56 -8.18
CA ASP A 31 11.02 -1.03 -9.41
C ASP A 31 10.00 -1.36 -10.54
N PHE A 32 8.72 -1.57 -10.23
CA PHE A 32 7.68 -1.76 -11.24
C PHE A 32 7.11 -0.44 -11.80
N ASP A 33 7.47 0.72 -11.22
CA ASP A 33 7.21 2.14 -11.56
C ASP A 33 5.74 2.57 -11.82
N SER A 34 4.87 1.63 -12.14
CA SER A 34 3.55 1.83 -12.70
C SER A 34 2.47 1.17 -11.88
N PHE A 35 2.83 0.45 -10.81
CA PHE A 35 1.94 -0.29 -9.93
C PHE A 35 2.12 0.12 -8.47
N ASP A 36 1.03 0.05 -7.71
CA ASP A 36 1.06 0.12 -6.26
C ASP A 36 0.04 -0.86 -5.65
N VAL A 37 0.10 -1.04 -4.34
CA VAL A 37 -0.89 -1.80 -3.57
C VAL A 37 -2.06 -0.91 -3.16
N CYS A 38 -3.27 -1.40 -3.40
CA CYS A 38 -4.51 -0.74 -3.01
C CYS A 38 -5.52 -1.77 -2.49
N TYR A 39 -6.70 -1.31 -2.09
CA TYR A 39 -7.80 -2.19 -1.70
C TYR A 39 -9.14 -1.64 -2.20
N GLU A 40 -10.14 -2.50 -2.35
CA GLU A 40 -11.50 -2.06 -2.69
C GLU A 40 -12.32 -1.79 -1.43
N THR A 41 -12.80 -2.87 -0.80
CA THR A 41 -13.67 -2.82 0.38
C THR A 41 -12.93 -3.27 1.64
N ASP A 42 -12.11 -4.32 1.54
CA ASP A 42 -11.39 -4.89 2.68
C ASP A 42 -9.90 -4.52 2.64
N PRO A 43 -9.40 -3.66 3.56
CA PRO A 43 -7.99 -3.27 3.60
C PRO A 43 -7.05 -4.42 3.97
N ARG A 44 -7.54 -5.58 4.39
CA ARG A 44 -6.72 -6.78 4.66
C ARG A 44 -6.39 -7.57 3.40
N ARG A 45 -6.97 -7.20 2.26
CA ARG A 45 -6.80 -7.88 0.97
C ARG A 45 -6.14 -6.92 -0.02
N PRO A 46 -4.83 -6.68 0.10
CA PRO A 46 -4.11 -5.81 -0.81
C PRO A 46 -4.11 -6.37 -2.24
N ILE A 47 -4.33 -5.49 -3.22
CA ILE A 47 -4.39 -5.79 -4.65
C ILE A 47 -3.34 -4.97 -5.37
N PRO A 48 -2.48 -5.59 -6.20
CA PRO A 48 -1.56 -4.86 -7.07
C PRO A 48 -2.33 -4.31 -8.27
N LEU A 49 -2.32 -3.00 -8.46
CA LEU A 49 -2.96 -2.35 -9.60
C LEU A 49 -2.11 -1.22 -10.14
N SER A 50 -2.28 -0.94 -11.43
CA SER A 50 -1.56 0.17 -12.04
C SER A 50 -2.05 1.49 -11.48
N LEU A 51 -1.14 2.43 -11.25
CA LEU A 51 -1.47 3.78 -10.75
C LEU A 51 -2.51 4.45 -11.65
N ALA A 52 -2.38 4.30 -12.97
CA ALA A 52 -3.36 4.80 -13.93
C ALA A 52 -4.78 4.25 -13.67
N ARG A 53 -4.89 2.95 -13.37
CA ARG A 53 -6.19 2.31 -13.11
C ARG A 53 -6.76 2.71 -11.76
N ILE A 54 -5.92 2.80 -10.72
CA ILE A 54 -6.30 3.28 -9.39
C ILE A 54 -6.88 4.70 -9.51
N HIS A 55 -6.17 5.61 -10.19
CA HIS A 55 -6.61 6.99 -10.39
C HIS A 55 -7.88 7.09 -11.25
N SER A 56 -8.02 6.27 -12.30
CA SER A 56 -9.23 6.27 -13.14
C SER A 56 -10.49 5.81 -12.39
N LYS A 57 -10.33 5.04 -11.31
CA LYS A 57 -11.42 4.41 -10.54
C LYS A 57 -11.25 4.65 -9.04
N SER A 58 -10.97 5.89 -8.67
CA SER A 58 -10.75 6.30 -7.26
C SER A 58 -11.94 6.07 -6.33
N SER A 59 -13.17 5.94 -6.88
CA SER A 59 -14.36 5.58 -6.09
C SER A 59 -14.41 4.09 -5.72
N ILE A 60 -13.67 3.24 -6.41
CA ILE A 60 -13.63 1.79 -6.22
C ILE A 60 -12.37 1.38 -5.46
N PHE A 61 -11.22 1.89 -5.90
CA PHE A 61 -9.92 1.56 -5.32
C PHE A 61 -9.45 2.65 -4.35
N LYS A 62 -9.07 2.22 -3.17
CA LYS A 62 -8.55 3.05 -2.09
C LYS A 62 -7.07 2.75 -1.91
N MET A 63 -6.24 3.79 -1.91
CA MET A 63 -4.83 3.65 -1.60
C MET A 63 -4.63 3.57 -0.08
N TYR A 64 -3.62 2.82 0.34
CA TYR A 64 -3.16 2.84 1.72
C TYR A 64 -2.40 4.14 1.98
N ARG A 65 -2.52 4.67 3.20
CA ARG A 65 -1.68 5.80 3.62
C ARG A 65 -0.32 5.29 4.01
N SER A 66 0.73 6.05 3.69
CA SER A 66 2.07 5.73 4.18
C SER A 66 2.13 6.06 5.67
N SER A 67 2.97 5.36 6.43
CA SER A 67 3.13 5.66 7.86
C SER A 67 3.57 7.12 8.10
N SER A 68 4.20 7.75 7.12
CA SER A 68 4.63 9.16 7.15
C SER A 68 3.47 10.16 7.02
N ASP A 69 2.37 9.77 6.38
CA ASP A 69 1.20 10.64 6.17
C ASP A 69 0.34 10.77 7.44
N GLN A 70 0.61 9.95 8.46
CA GLN A 70 -0.14 9.93 9.71
C GLN A 70 0.32 11.02 10.71
N ALA A 71 1.50 11.62 10.51
CA ALA A 71 2.09 12.61 11.41
C ALA A 71 1.57 14.05 11.22
N MET A 72 0.57 14.27 10.34
CA MET A 72 0.10 15.60 9.95
C MET A 72 -1.36 15.89 10.35
N CYS A 73 -1.95 15.07 11.24
CA CYS A 73 -3.35 15.24 11.68
C CYS A 73 -3.54 15.10 13.20
N ASP A 74 -2.51 15.39 13.99
CA ASP A 74 -2.64 15.61 15.44
C ASP A 74 -2.47 17.11 15.73
N GLU A 75 -3.51 17.92 15.45
CA GLU A 75 -3.70 19.26 16.01
C GLU A 75 -5.18 19.48 16.36
#